data_AF-A0A4Q4XZD9-F1
#
_entry.id   AF-A0A4Q4XZD9-F1
#
_cell.length_a   1.000
_cell.length_b   1.000
_cell.length_c   1.000
_cell.angle_alpha   90.00
_cell.angle_beta   90.00
_cell.angle_gamma   90.00
#
_symmetry.space_group_name_H-M   'P 1'
#
loop_
_entity.id
_entity.type
_entity.pdbx_description
1 polymer ?
#
loop_
_entity_poly.entity_id
_entity_poly.type
_entity_poly.pdbx_seq_one_letter_code
_entity_poly.pdbx_strand_id
1 'polypeptide(L)'
;MPGTIVFTGANRSLGLSAATIYQVDLGRLSAVHDFASTVAKGVETNQLPRLAGLVCNAFYWNLVGGPDMTADAFGKSFAVAYTVHVALVLRLIGLFSSDGGRVTLLSSDAHYPWKNAMERITLMVPKNLDLLVKPKPTTKGDTSGLGY
;
A
#
# COMPACT_ATOMS: atom_id res chain seq x y z
N MET A 1 -5.33 8.15 6.69
CA MET A 1 -5.16 9.24 5.70
C MET A 1 -5.96 8.80 4.50
N PRO A 2 -6.83 9.64 3.94
CA PRO A 2 -7.54 9.28 2.72
C PRO A 2 -6.51 9.07 1.59
N GLY A 3 -6.42 7.84 1.10
CA GLY A 3 -5.73 7.50 -0.14
C GLY A 3 -6.72 7.56 -1.29
N THR A 4 -6.25 7.92 -2.47
CA THR A 4 -7.04 7.89 -3.69
C THR A 4 -6.61 6.69 -4.52
N ILE A 5 -7.55 5.81 -4.87
CA ILE A 5 -7.30 4.75 -5.84
C ILE A 5 -7.99 5.14 -7.16
N VAL A 6 -7.19 5.18 -8.23
CA VAL A 6 -7.64 5.52 -9.57
C VAL A 6 -7.66 4.25 -10.40
N PHE A 7 -8.84 3.87 -10.90
CA PHE A 7 -8.94 2.92 -12.00
C PHE A 7 -8.88 3.69 -13.31
N THR A 8 -7.96 3.31 -14.18
CA THR A 8 -7.94 3.79 -15.57
C THR A 8 -8.38 2.66 -16.48
N GLY A 9 -9.50 2.87 -17.18
CA GLY A 9 -9.98 1.97 -18.23
C GLY A 9 -9.75 2.60 -19.59
N ALA A 10 -8.99 1.94 -20.47
CA ALA A 10 -8.99 2.28 -21.88
C ALA A 10 -10.20 1.61 -22.53
N ASN A 11 -11.27 2.36 -22.80
CA ASN A 11 -12.35 1.86 -23.63
C ASN A 11 -11.86 1.82 -25.09
N ARG A 12 -11.45 0.64 -25.55
CA ARG A 12 -10.78 0.45 -26.85
C ARG A 12 -11.62 0.93 -28.04
N SER A 13 -12.94 1.12 -27.88
CA SER A 13 -13.83 1.58 -28.96
C SER A 13 -13.93 3.10 -29.11
N LEU A 14 -13.49 3.90 -28.13
CA LEU A 14 -13.74 5.36 -28.12
C LEU A 14 -12.48 6.23 -27.99
N GLY A 15 -11.29 5.65 -27.80
CA GLY A 15 -10.03 6.41 -27.69
C GLY A 15 -9.92 7.34 -26.46
N LEU A 16 -10.93 7.35 -25.58
CA LEU A 16 -10.97 8.14 -24.36
C LEU A 16 -10.58 7.28 -23.16
N SER A 17 -9.65 7.79 -22.35
CA SER A 17 -9.32 7.20 -21.04
C SER A 17 -10.37 7.62 -20.03
N ALA A 18 -11.15 6.67 -19.52
CA ALA A 18 -12.08 6.92 -18.43
C ALA A 18 -11.39 6.60 -17.09
N ALA A 19 -11.54 7.50 -16.11
CA ALA A 19 -11.02 7.30 -14.77
C ALA A 19 -12.17 7.28 -13.76
N THR A 20 -12.14 6.32 -12.85
CA THR A 20 -13.04 6.28 -11.69
C THR A 20 -12.21 6.40 -10.42
N ILE A 21 -12.67 7.28 -9.52
CA ILE A 21 -11.98 7.64 -8.29
C ILE A 21 -12.70 7.01 -7.11
N TYR A 22 -11.97 6.26 -6.30
CA TYR A 22 -12.44 5.75 -5.01
C TYR A 22 -11.63 6.37 -3.88
N GLN A 23 -12.33 6.87 -2.87
CA GLN A 23 -11.72 7.30 -1.62
C GLN A 23 -11.55 6.09 -0.70
N VAL A 24 -10.31 5.78 -0.33
CA VAL A 24 -9.98 4.60 0.49
C VAL A 24 -9.00 5.01 1.57
N ASP A 25 -9.36 4.78 2.83
CA ASP A 25 -8.44 5.01 3.94
C ASP A 25 -7.47 3.83 4.10
N LEU A 26 -6.27 3.97 3.55
CA LEU A 26 -5.22 2.96 3.64
C LEU A 26 -4.66 2.78 5.07
N GLY A 27 -5.08 3.60 6.03
CA GLY A 27 -4.80 3.40 7.45
C GLY A 27 -5.77 2.44 8.15
N ARG A 28 -6.72 1.83 7.43
CA ARG A 28 -7.72 0.90 7.97
C ARG A 28 -7.92 -0.30 7.05
N LEU A 29 -7.58 -1.50 7.52
CA LEU A 29 -7.70 -2.73 6.71
C LEU A 29 -9.14 -3.02 6.27
N SER A 30 -10.13 -2.72 7.11
CA SER A 30 -11.54 -2.85 6.74
C SER A 30 -11.91 -2.02 5.51
N ALA A 31 -11.44 -0.76 5.43
CA ALA A 31 -11.70 0.10 4.27
C ALA A 31 -11.09 -0.46 2.99
N VAL A 32 -9.90 -1.08 3.08
CA VAL A 32 -9.25 -1.75 1.95
C VAL A 32 -10.03 -3.00 1.52
N HIS A 33 -10.58 -3.75 2.47
CA HIS A 33 -11.42 -4.91 2.19
C HIS A 33 -12.74 -4.52 1.52
N ASP A 34 -13.40 -3.46 2.00
CA ASP A 34 -14.65 -2.95 1.43
C ASP A 34 -14.43 -2.46 0.00
N PHE A 35 -13.32 -1.76 -0.21
CA PHE A 35 -12.89 -1.33 -1.54
C PHE A 35 -12.65 -2.54 -2.47
N ALA A 36 -11.86 -3.52 -2.05
CA ALA A 36 -11.61 -4.71 -2.86
C ALA A 36 -12.89 -5.47 -3.21
N SER A 37 -13.85 -5.55 -2.27
CA SER A 37 -15.16 -6.17 -2.50
C SER A 37 -16.00 -5.38 -3.51
N THR A 38 -15.93 -4.04 -3.46
CA THR A 38 -16.58 -3.16 -4.45
C THR A 38 -16.03 -3.42 -5.85
N VAL A 39 -14.72 -3.56 -5.98
CA VAL A 39 -14.05 -3.84 -7.26
C VAL A 39 -14.43 -5.22 -7.77
N ALA A 40 -14.36 -6.25 -6.92
CA ALA A 40 -14.75 -7.63 -7.27
C ALA A 40 -16.19 -7.68 -7.81
N LYS A 41 -17.14 -7.06 -7.09
CA LYS A 41 -18.53 -6.95 -7.52
C LYS A 41 -18.66 -6.22 -8.86
N GLY A 42 -17.90 -5.14 -9.06
CA GLY A 42 -17.89 -4.41 -10.32
C GLY A 42 -17.45 -5.28 -11.50
N VAL A 43 -16.43 -6.12 -11.30
CA VAL A 43 -15.97 -7.09 -12.31
C VAL A 43 -17.00 -8.19 -12.55
N GLU A 44 -17.54 -8.79 -11.48
CA GLU A 44 -18.55 -9.86 -11.57
C GLU A 44 -19.83 -9.41 -12.28
N THR A 45 -20.23 -8.16 -12.08
CA THR A 45 -21.43 -7.55 -12.70
C THR A 45 -21.15 -6.89 -14.05
N ASN A 46 -19.93 -7.03 -14.60
CA ASN A 46 -19.48 -6.42 -15.85
C ASN A 46 -19.56 -4.87 -15.87
N GLN A 47 -19.59 -4.22 -14.71
CA GLN A 47 -19.49 -2.76 -14.58
C GLN A 47 -18.04 -2.27 -14.69
N LEU A 48 -17.09 -3.14 -14.30
CA LEU A 48 -15.66 -2.92 -14.47
C LEU A 48 -15.08 -4.06 -15.34
N PRO A 49 -14.11 -3.78 -16.23
CA PRO A 49 -13.38 -4.84 -16.90
C PRO A 49 -12.52 -5.61 -15.89
N ARG A 50 -12.13 -6.83 -16.24
CA ARG A 50 -11.09 -7.57 -15.51
C ARG A 50 -9.79 -6.77 -15.44
N LEU A 51 -9.01 -7.02 -14.40
CA LEU A 51 -7.82 -6.23 -14.10
C LEU A 51 -6.68 -6.57 -15.08
N ALA A 52 -6.13 -5.55 -15.72
CA ALA A 52 -4.88 -5.66 -16.49
C ALA A 52 -3.63 -5.35 -15.63
N GLY A 53 -3.82 -4.56 -14.57
CA GLY A 53 -2.73 -4.17 -13.69
C GLY A 53 -3.21 -3.58 -12.37
N LEU A 54 -2.32 -3.61 -11.37
CA LEU A 54 -2.49 -3.00 -10.07
C LEU A 54 -1.20 -2.26 -9.71
N VAL A 55 -1.31 -0.96 -9.40
CA VAL A 55 -0.15 -0.13 -9.03
C VAL A 55 -0.28 0.28 -7.57
N CYS A 56 0.58 -0.28 -6.74
CA CYS A 56 0.69 -0.03 -5.32
C CYS A 56 1.72 1.08 -5.07
N ASN A 57 1.29 2.33 -5.21
CA ASN A 57 2.15 3.53 -5.08
C ASN A 57 2.01 4.25 -3.72
N ALA A 58 0.84 4.17 -3.09
CA ALA A 58 0.56 5.00 -1.92
C ALA A 58 1.50 4.68 -0.74
N PHE A 59 2.01 5.72 -0.09
CA PHE A 59 2.94 5.63 1.04
C PHE A 59 2.57 6.65 2.11
N TYR A 60 2.94 6.38 3.35
CA TYR A 60 2.85 7.34 4.46
C TYR A 60 4.22 7.51 5.10
N TRP A 61 4.63 8.77 5.26
CA TRP A 61 5.89 9.12 5.93
C TRP A 61 5.65 10.14 7.04
N ASN A 62 6.13 9.86 8.26
CA ASN A 62 6.22 10.84 9.34
C ASN A 62 7.69 11.21 9.57
N LEU A 63 8.09 12.43 9.21
CA LEU A 63 9.46 12.94 9.39
C LEU A 63 9.61 13.85 10.61
N VAL A 64 8.51 14.18 11.29
CA VAL A 64 8.49 15.22 12.33
C VAL A 64 8.20 14.63 13.71
N GLY A 65 7.35 13.62 13.79
CA GLY A 65 6.92 12.99 15.04
C GLY A 65 7.54 11.61 15.29
N GLY A 66 7.10 10.99 16.38
CA GLY A 66 7.34 9.55 16.61
C GLY A 66 6.50 8.66 15.69
N PRO A 67 6.64 7.33 15.80
CA PRO A 67 5.83 6.39 15.03
C PRO A 67 4.33 6.63 15.26
N ASP A 68 3.60 6.80 14.16
CA ASP A 68 2.13 6.80 14.17
C ASP A 68 1.61 5.36 14.13
N MET A 69 0.44 5.13 14.72
CA MET A 69 -0.26 3.84 14.65
C MET A 69 -1.54 3.95 13.80
N THR A 70 -1.92 2.86 13.14
CA THR A 70 -3.23 2.70 12.49
C THR A 70 -4.31 2.34 13.51
N ALA A 71 -5.57 2.41 13.09
CA ALA A 71 -6.69 1.90 13.90
C ALA A 71 -6.60 0.38 14.15
N ASP A 72 -5.88 -0.34 13.29
CA ASP A 72 -5.59 -1.78 13.42
C ASP A 72 -4.36 -2.07 14.31
N ALA A 73 -3.85 -1.08 15.03
CA ALA A 73 -2.69 -1.18 15.92
C ALA A 73 -1.38 -1.61 15.22
N PHE A 74 -1.20 -1.20 13.96
CA PHE A 74 0.07 -1.34 13.22
C PHE A 74 0.77 0.01 13.05
N GLY A 75 2.10 0.00 12.98
CA GLY A 75 2.91 1.15 12.62
C GLY A 75 2.48 1.66 11.24
N LYS A 76 2.06 2.92 11.19
CA LYS A 76 1.31 3.48 10.06
C LYS A 76 2.12 3.53 8.76
N SER A 77 3.42 3.81 8.83
CA SER A 77 4.31 3.77 7.65
C SER A 77 4.31 2.37 7.05
N PHE A 78 4.64 1.34 7.83
CA PHE A 78 4.65 -0.04 7.36
C PHE A 78 3.26 -0.55 6.92
N ALA A 79 2.22 -0.16 7.65
CA ALA A 79 0.85 -0.56 7.34
C ALA A 79 0.41 -0.03 5.97
N VAL A 80 0.55 1.29 5.74
CA VAL A 80 0.14 1.97 4.50
C VAL A 80 1.07 1.63 3.33
N ALA A 81 2.38 1.52 3.58
CA ALA A 81 3.38 1.27 2.55
C ALA A 81 3.45 -0.19 2.07
N TYR A 82 3.01 -1.13 2.90
CA TYR A 82 3.22 -2.56 2.59
C TYR A 82 1.99 -3.40 2.93
N THR A 83 1.54 -3.40 4.19
CA THR A 83 0.53 -4.36 4.66
C THR A 83 -0.77 -4.27 3.87
N VAL A 84 -1.27 -3.05 3.64
CA VAL A 84 -2.51 -2.86 2.88
C VAL A 84 -2.37 -3.17 1.40
N HIS A 85 -1.21 -2.91 0.79
CA HIS A 85 -0.96 -3.25 -0.60
C HIS A 85 -0.94 -4.76 -0.81
N VAL A 86 -0.27 -5.50 0.08
CA VAL A 86 -0.29 -6.98 0.04
C VAL A 86 -1.71 -7.50 0.23
N ALA A 87 -2.46 -6.97 1.20
CA ALA A 87 -3.87 -7.36 1.41
C ALA A 87 -4.73 -7.09 0.17
N LEU A 88 -4.54 -5.95 -0.49
CA LEU A 88 -5.25 -5.59 -1.71
C LEU A 88 -4.89 -6.51 -2.88
N VAL A 89 -3.59 -6.80 -3.07
CA VAL A 89 -3.10 -7.73 -4.10
C VAL A 89 -3.74 -9.11 -3.91
N LEU A 90 -3.65 -9.68 -2.70
CA LEU A 90 -4.18 -11.02 -2.43
C LEU A 90 -5.69 -11.12 -2.67
N ARG A 91 -6.44 -10.04 -2.45
CA ARG A 91 -7.89 -10.00 -2.69
C ARG A 91 -8.25 -9.83 -4.16
N LEU A 92 -7.44 -9.11 -4.92
CA LEU A 92 -7.74 -8.77 -6.31
C LEU A 92 -7.03 -9.67 -7.33
N ILE A 93 -6.06 -10.48 -6.93
CA ILE A 93 -5.24 -11.30 -7.85
C ILE A 93 -6.09 -12.27 -8.69
N GLY A 94 -7.20 -12.77 -8.15
CA GLY A 94 -8.13 -13.64 -8.89
C GLY A 94 -8.95 -12.92 -9.96
N LEU A 95 -8.97 -11.58 -9.97
CA LEU A 95 -9.76 -10.77 -10.92
C LEU A 95 -8.97 -10.37 -12.17
N PHE A 96 -7.69 -10.73 -12.24
CA PHE A 96 -6.88 -10.50 -13.44
C PHE A 96 -7.44 -11.24 -14.64
N SER A 97 -7.19 -10.71 -15.83
CA SER A 97 -7.60 -11.33 -17.10
C SER A 97 -6.87 -12.65 -17.35
N SER A 98 -7.43 -13.50 -18.23
CA SER A 98 -6.85 -14.82 -18.54
C SER A 98 -5.53 -14.76 -19.30
N ASP A 99 -5.24 -13.62 -19.96
CA ASP A 99 -3.94 -13.29 -20.55
C ASP A 99 -2.94 -12.75 -19.52
N GLY A 100 -3.33 -12.69 -18.24
CA GLY A 100 -2.53 -12.28 -17.10
C GLY A 100 -2.66 -10.79 -16.78
N GLY A 101 -1.68 -10.29 -16.04
CA GLY A 101 -1.50 -8.86 -15.82
C GLY A 101 -0.37 -8.58 -14.84
N ARG A 102 -0.22 -7.30 -14.45
CA ARG A 102 0.95 -6.82 -13.72
C ARG A 102 0.60 -6.19 -12.38
N VAL A 103 1.24 -6.68 -11.32
CA VAL A 103 1.29 -5.97 -10.03
C VAL A 103 2.60 -5.19 -9.97
N THR A 104 2.52 -3.88 -9.79
CA THR A 104 3.67 -3.00 -9.62
C THR A 104 3.66 -2.47 -8.19
N LEU A 105 4.68 -2.83 -7.41
CA LEU A 105 4.90 -2.30 -6.06
C LEU A 105 5.98 -1.22 -6.14
N LEU A 106 5.70 -0.03 -5.63
CA LEU A 106 6.71 1.03 -5.55
C LEU A 106 7.49 0.88 -4.26
N SER A 107 8.80 1.07 -4.38
CA SER A 107 9.78 0.80 -3.33
C SER A 107 10.92 1.81 -3.45
N SER A 108 11.95 1.69 -2.61
CA SER A 108 13.08 2.62 -2.54
C SER A 108 14.41 1.90 -2.44
N ASP A 109 15.47 2.48 -3.00
CA ASP A 109 16.84 2.01 -2.77
C ASP A 109 17.22 2.05 -1.27
N ALA A 110 16.46 2.79 -0.46
CA ALA A 110 16.60 2.80 0.99
C ALA A 110 16.36 1.45 1.68
N HIS A 111 15.93 0.39 0.98
CA HIS A 111 15.87 -0.96 1.54
C HIS A 111 17.20 -1.71 1.52
N TYR A 112 18.19 -1.22 0.77
CA TYR A 112 19.51 -1.83 0.73
C TYR A 112 20.40 -1.20 1.81
N PRO A 113 21.13 -2.01 2.59
CA PRO A 113 22.09 -1.50 3.57
C PRO A 113 23.06 -0.51 2.91
N TRP A 114 23.24 0.63 3.57
CA TRP A 114 24.15 1.72 3.21
C TRP A 114 23.78 2.49 1.94
N LYS A 115 22.60 2.28 1.36
CA LYS A 115 22.12 3.05 0.20
C LYS A 115 21.33 4.29 0.58
N ASN A 116 20.99 4.44 1.85
CA ASN A 116 20.31 5.61 2.36
C ASN A 116 21.27 6.49 3.15
N ALA A 117 21.48 7.73 2.69
CA ALA A 117 22.37 8.70 3.35
C ALA A 117 21.93 9.06 4.78
N MET A 118 20.67 8.80 5.13
CA MET A 118 20.08 9.02 6.45
C MET A 118 20.08 7.74 7.32
N GLU A 119 20.68 6.64 6.85
CA GLU A 119 20.79 5.40 7.61
C GLU A 119 21.86 5.53 8.71
N ARG A 120 21.42 5.49 9.97
CA ARG A 120 22.33 5.43 11.14
C ARG A 120 22.39 4.04 11.78
N ILE A 121 21.42 3.20 11.47
CA ILE A 121 21.27 1.84 11.98
C ILE A 121 21.10 0.93 10.78
N THR A 122 21.91 -0.12 10.70
CA THR A 122 21.85 -1.08 9.60
C THR A 122 20.48 -1.74 9.53
N LEU A 123 19.89 -1.76 8.33
CA LEU A 123 18.67 -2.50 8.07
C LEU A 123 18.87 -3.99 8.32
N MET A 124 18.11 -4.54 9.27
CA MET A 124 18.10 -5.95 9.61
C MET A 124 16.68 -6.41 9.88
N VAL A 125 16.36 -7.62 9.43
CA VAL A 125 15.10 -8.27 9.83
C VAL A 125 15.22 -8.66 11.32
N PRO A 126 14.34 -8.15 12.20
CA PRO A 126 14.42 -8.45 13.61
C PRO A 126 14.05 -9.92 13.87
N LYS A 127 14.65 -10.54 14.90
CA LYS A 127 14.26 -11.89 15.34
C LYS A 127 12.78 -11.94 15.76
N ASN A 128 12.30 -10.88 16.40
CA ASN A 128 10.88 -10.71 16.68
C ASN A 128 10.22 -9.91 15.55
N LEU A 129 9.49 -10.60 14.67
CA LEU A 129 8.83 -10.01 13.51
C LEU A 129 7.71 -9.02 13.89
N ASP A 130 7.14 -9.11 15.11
CA ASP A 130 6.15 -8.12 15.55
C ASP A 130 6.72 -6.71 15.57
N LEU A 131 8.04 -6.55 15.74
CA LEU A 131 8.69 -5.25 15.72
C LEU A 131 8.64 -4.56 14.34
N LEU A 132 8.37 -5.29 13.26
CA LEU A 132 8.15 -4.71 11.93
C LEU A 132 6.85 -3.90 11.87
N VAL A 133 5.81 -4.38 12.56
CA VAL A 133 4.47 -3.81 12.52
C VAL A 133 4.08 -3.09 13.81
N LYS A 134 4.82 -3.28 14.90
CA LYS A 134 4.59 -2.65 16.21
C LYS A 134 5.90 -2.05 16.68
N PRO A 135 6.31 -0.90 16.12
CA PRO A 135 7.55 -0.25 16.53
C PRO A 135 7.48 0.13 18.00
N LYS A 136 8.63 0.11 18.68
CA LYS A 136 8.69 0.61 20.05
C LYS A 136 8.40 2.12 20.07
N PRO A 137 7.76 2.64 21.14
CA PRO A 137 7.61 4.07 21.31
C PRO A 137 8.97 4.79 21.27
N THR A 138 8.97 6.01 20.73
CA THR A 138 10.16 6.86 20.68
C THR A 138 10.72 7.09 22.08
N THR A 139 11.94 6.64 22.35
CA THR A 139 12.75 7.16 23.46
C THR A 139 13.37 8.49 23.04
N LYS A 140 13.56 9.45 23.98
CA LYS A 140 14.25 10.73 23.70
C LYS A 140 15.50 10.48 22.85
N GLY A 141 15.56 11.08 21.65
CA GLY A 141 16.65 10.84 20.70
C GLY A 141 16.17 10.86 19.26
N ASP A 142 16.93 10.17 18.41
CA ASP A 142 16.76 10.16 16.96
C ASP A 142 15.43 9.50 16.52
N THR A 143 14.50 10.34 16.05
CA THR A 143 13.21 9.89 15.53
C THR A 143 13.29 9.40 14.08
N SER A 144 14.35 9.77 13.35
CA SER A 144 14.51 9.46 11.92
C SER A 144 14.82 7.99 11.66
N GLY A 145 15.43 7.30 12.63
CA GLY A 145 15.70 5.85 12.57
C GLY A 145 14.50 4.97 12.95
N LEU A 146 13.37 5.55 13.36
CA LEU A 146 12.19 4.81 13.85
C LEU A 146 11.04 4.78 12.82
N GLY A 147 11.26 5.36 11.64
CA GLY A 147 10.23 5.51 10.62
C GLY A 147 10.82 5.59 9.21
N TYR A 148 11.38 4.47 8.76
CA TYR A 148 11.34 4.08 7.35
C TYR A 148 10.13 3.17 7.12
#